data_AF-Q8MSZ5-F1
#
_entry.id   AF-Q8MSZ5-F1
#
_cell.length_a   1.000
_cell.length_b   1.000
_cell.length_c   1.000
_cell.angle_alpha   90.00
_cell.angle_beta   90.00
_cell.angle_gamma   90.00
#
_symmetry.space_group_name_H-M   'P 1'
#
loop_
_entity.id
_entity.type
_entity.pdbx_description
1 polymer ?
#
loop_
_entity_poly.entity_id
_entity_poly.type
_entity_poly.pdbx_seq_one_letter_code
_entity_poly.pdbx_strand_id
1 'polypeptide(L)'
;MEEDLRICSVRPLNEGDRRFCFEVISPTKSHILQADSADMLSLWISALQHSIGAAIQHDSTHHSRPQSTNAPNNSLPAKRRIHWEEFLKIPGNAYCCDCRSPEPRWASINLGITLCIECSGVHRSLGVHYSKVRSLTLDAWESENVKVMMELGNEVVNRIYEARIGDDCGLKKPTEQCEIGVREAWIKAKYVERRFVCGMPKPQELLASETAEVLSIDSGGVVEDGESGGSGIAK
;
A
#
# COMPACT_ATOMS: atom_id res chain seq x y z
N MET A 1 -3.31 12.21 -4.78
CA MET A 1 -2.38 12.26 -3.65
C MET A 1 -1.17 12.99 -4.16
N GLU A 2 -0.88 14.14 -3.56
CA GLU A 2 0.34 14.90 -3.84
C GLU A 2 1.55 14.02 -3.57
N GLU A 3 2.60 14.14 -4.40
CA GLU A 3 3.83 13.33 -4.25
C GLU A 3 4.69 13.81 -3.07
N ASP A 4 4.46 15.05 -2.61
CA ASP A 4 5.21 15.65 -1.52
C ASP A 4 4.38 15.66 -0.21
N LEU A 5 4.74 14.77 0.71
CA LEU A 5 4.12 14.69 2.02
C LEU A 5 4.54 15.83 2.95
N ARG A 6 5.61 16.59 2.67
CA ARG A 6 6.15 17.64 3.56
C ARG A 6 5.18 18.81 3.77
N ILE A 7 4.33 19.04 2.77
CA ILE A 7 3.31 20.09 2.79
C ILE A 7 1.98 19.60 3.35
N CYS A 8 1.92 18.34 3.78
CA CYS A 8 0.71 17.74 4.32
C CYS A 8 0.63 17.89 5.84
N SER A 9 -0.59 17.93 6.37
CA SER A 9 -0.87 17.77 7.79
C SER A 9 -1.94 16.70 7.98
N VAL A 10 -1.97 16.07 9.15
CA VAL A 10 -2.96 15.04 9.48
C VAL A 10 -3.61 15.35 10.82
N ARG A 11 -4.95 15.21 10.87
CA ARG A 11 -5.73 15.45 12.09
C ARG A 11 -6.85 14.41 12.27
N PRO A 12 -7.20 14.04 13.51
CA PRO A 12 -8.39 13.23 13.77
C PRO A 12 -9.66 14.02 13.42
N LEU A 13 -10.68 13.33 12.93
CA LEU A 13 -11.99 13.92 12.66
C LEU A 13 -12.95 13.54 13.80
N ASN A 14 -13.22 14.48 14.70
CA ASN A 14 -14.09 14.25 15.88
C ASN A 14 -15.56 14.64 15.63
N GLU A 15 -15.94 15.00 14.41
CA GLU A 15 -17.29 15.49 14.09
C GLU A 15 -18.15 14.43 13.36
N GLY A 16 -19.25 14.03 14.02
CA GLY A 16 -20.36 13.29 13.42
C GLY A 16 -20.16 11.77 13.27
N ASP A 17 -21.24 11.10 12.82
CA ASP A 17 -21.52 9.64 12.74
C ASP A 17 -20.44 8.74 12.09
N ARG A 18 -19.30 9.29 11.66
CA ARG A 18 -18.23 8.60 10.93
C ARG A 18 -17.12 8.18 11.89
N ARG A 19 -17.17 6.91 12.32
CA ARG A 19 -16.20 6.32 13.26
C ARG A 19 -14.82 6.14 12.62
N PHE A 20 -13.79 6.36 13.45
CA PHE A 20 -12.38 6.08 13.14
C PHE A 20 -11.83 6.83 11.91
N CYS A 21 -12.30 8.05 11.67
CA CYS A 21 -11.89 8.86 10.53
C CYS A 21 -10.78 9.87 10.90
N PHE A 22 -9.90 10.12 9.94
CA PHE A 22 -8.89 11.18 9.99
C PHE A 22 -8.82 11.90 8.65
N GLU A 23 -8.32 13.12 8.69
CA GLU A 23 -8.16 13.96 7.50
C GLU A 23 -6.68 14.20 7.23
N VAL A 24 -6.28 13.99 5.98
CA VAL A 24 -4.96 14.37 5.45
C VAL A 24 -5.16 15.59 4.55
N ILE A 25 -4.56 16.71 4.94
CA ILE A 25 -4.72 18.01 4.31
C ILE A 25 -3.42 18.35 3.59
N SER A 26 -3.48 18.54 2.28
CA SER A 26 -2.43 19.18 1.48
C SER A 26 -2.86 20.60 1.06
N PRO A 27 -1.97 21.44 0.51
CA PRO A 27 -2.33 22.79 0.06
C PRO A 27 -3.41 22.83 -1.04
N THR A 28 -3.52 21.76 -1.80
CA THR A 28 -4.38 21.64 -2.99
C THR A 28 -5.63 20.80 -2.73
N LYS A 29 -5.59 19.87 -1.77
CA LYS A 29 -6.68 18.91 -1.54
C LYS A 29 -6.71 18.43 -0.10
N SER A 30 -7.91 18.18 0.39
CA SER A 30 -8.11 17.43 1.63
C SER A 30 -8.75 16.07 1.36
N HIS A 31 -8.29 15.05 2.07
CA HIS A 31 -8.76 13.68 1.96
C HIS A 31 -9.17 13.13 3.33
N ILE A 32 -10.41 12.64 3.42
CA ILE A 32 -10.89 11.93 4.61
C ILE A 32 -10.68 10.43 4.41
N LEU A 33 -9.95 9.82 5.34
CA LEU A 33 -9.64 8.40 5.39
C LEU A 33 -10.27 7.79 6.65
N GLN A 34 -10.54 6.49 6.60
CA GLN A 34 -11.17 5.76 7.69
C GLN A 34 -10.33 4.54 8.06
N ALA A 35 -9.96 4.44 9.33
CA ALA A 35 -9.35 3.26 9.90
C ALA A 35 -10.40 2.21 10.28
N ASP A 36 -9.95 0.98 10.45
CA ASP A 36 -10.72 -0.18 10.91
C ASP A 36 -11.01 -0.16 12.41
N SER A 37 -10.17 0.49 13.22
CA SER A 37 -10.35 0.62 14.68
C SER A 37 -9.79 1.94 15.23
N ALA A 38 -10.10 2.25 16.49
CA ALA A 38 -9.54 3.41 17.19
C ALA A 38 -8.01 3.31 17.40
N ASP A 39 -7.51 2.10 17.66
CA ASP A 39 -6.07 1.87 17.83
C ASP A 39 -5.34 2.10 16.51
N MET A 40 -5.88 1.58 15.41
CA MET A 40 -5.31 1.77 14.09
C MET A 40 -5.42 3.22 13.62
N LEU A 41 -6.51 3.93 13.93
CA LEU A 41 -6.61 5.38 13.72
C LEU A 41 -5.42 6.10 14.36
N SER A 42 -5.11 5.78 15.61
CA SER A 42 -4.01 6.41 16.35
C SER A 42 -2.65 6.08 15.74
N LEU A 43 -2.44 4.83 15.32
CA LEU A 43 -1.23 4.41 14.62
C LEU A 43 -1.07 5.10 13.26
N TRP A 44 -2.14 5.24 12.47
CA TRP A 44 -2.10 5.92 11.18
C TRP A 44 -1.75 7.40 11.32
N ILE A 45 -2.39 8.10 12.26
CA ILE A 45 -2.08 9.51 12.54
C ILE A 45 -0.62 9.66 12.97
N SER A 46 -0.18 8.82 13.91
CA SER A 46 1.19 8.83 14.40
C SER A 46 2.19 8.58 13.26
N ALA A 47 2.01 7.52 12.47
CA ALA A 47 2.90 7.20 11.37
C ALA A 47 3.00 8.34 10.36
N LEU A 48 1.87 8.91 9.94
CA LEU A 48 1.85 10.05 9.01
C LEU A 48 2.55 11.29 9.58
N GLN A 49 2.31 11.62 10.86
CA GLN A 49 3.01 12.74 11.52
C GLN A 49 4.52 12.53 11.58
N HIS A 50 4.96 11.30 11.90
CA HIS A 50 6.39 10.96 11.93
C HIS A 50 7.02 11.03 10.53
N SER A 51 6.37 10.48 9.50
CA SER A 51 6.87 10.55 8.12
C SER A 51 6.97 11.99 7.62
N ILE A 52 5.99 12.84 7.93
CA ILE A 52 6.04 14.28 7.60
C ILE A 52 7.20 14.96 8.34
N GLY A 53 7.37 14.67 9.63
CA GLY A 53 8.48 15.21 10.44
C GLY A 53 9.86 14.78 9.94
N ALA A 54 10.03 13.50 9.61
CA ALA A 54 11.28 12.96 9.06
C ALA A 54 11.62 13.58 7.70
N ALA A 55 10.62 13.76 6.84
CA ALA A 55 10.79 14.40 5.53
C ALA A 55 11.20 15.88 5.64
N ILE A 56 10.85 16.58 6.73
CA ILE A 56 11.30 17.95 7.02
C ILE A 56 12.75 17.95 7.52
N GLN A 57 13.14 16.96 8.33
CA GLN A 57 14.48 16.89 8.95
C GLN A 57 15.59 16.51 7.94
N HIS A 58 15.28 15.70 6.93
CA HIS A 58 16.23 15.26 5.90
C HIS A 58 16.63 16.35 4.87
N ASP A 59 16.13 17.59 4.98
CA ASP A 59 16.35 18.66 3.98
C ASP A 59 17.44 19.67 4.37
N SER A 60 18.40 19.29 5.23
CA SER A 60 19.56 20.16 5.52
C SER A 60 20.67 20.08 4.46
N THR A 61 20.54 19.28 3.39
CA THR A 61 21.67 19.04 2.45
C THR A 61 21.40 19.15 0.95
N HIS A 62 20.22 19.48 0.43
CA HIS A 62 20.06 19.63 -1.03
C HIS A 62 19.28 20.87 -1.50
N HIS A 63 20.00 21.98 -1.62
CA HIS A 63 19.59 23.10 -2.47
C HIS A 63 19.90 22.86 -3.95
N SER A 64 18.92 23.22 -4.79
CA SER A 64 18.99 23.66 -6.19
C SER A 64 18.40 22.69 -7.22
N ARG A 65 17.15 22.97 -7.64
CA ARG A 65 16.72 22.63 -9.01
C ARG A 65 15.86 23.76 -9.58
N PRO A 66 16.11 24.21 -10.83
CA PRO A 66 15.49 25.42 -11.36
C PRO A 66 14.04 25.22 -11.79
N GLN A 67 13.25 26.27 -11.61
CA GLN A 67 11.92 26.46 -12.18
C GLN A 67 11.92 26.28 -13.70
N SER A 68 11.01 25.46 -14.20
CA SER A 68 10.62 25.45 -15.61
C SER A 68 9.15 25.80 -15.75
N THR A 69 8.88 26.46 -16.86
CA THR A 69 7.78 27.38 -17.18
C THR A 69 6.45 26.71 -17.54
N ASN A 70 5.37 27.41 -17.18
CA ASN A 70 4.08 27.56 -17.88
C ASN A 70 3.45 26.35 -18.60
N ALA A 71 2.27 25.95 -18.12
CA ALA A 71 1.19 25.46 -18.98
C ALA A 71 -0.18 25.88 -18.41
N PRO A 72 -1.04 26.58 -19.17
CA PRO A 72 -2.46 26.67 -18.86
C PRO A 72 -3.19 25.54 -19.58
N ASN A 73 -3.97 24.74 -18.85
CA ASN A 73 -5.32 24.38 -19.29
C ASN A 73 -6.08 23.65 -18.18
N ASN A 74 -7.04 24.38 -17.64
CA ASN A 74 -8.07 23.87 -16.76
C ASN A 74 -9.18 23.27 -17.64
N SER A 75 -8.98 22.03 -18.09
CA SER A 75 -10.06 21.20 -18.61
C SER A 75 -10.22 19.99 -17.71
N LEU A 76 -11.42 19.83 -17.13
CA LEU A 76 -11.81 18.66 -16.36
C LEU A 76 -11.44 17.41 -17.19
N PRO A 77 -10.59 16.49 -16.68
CA PRO A 77 -10.18 15.35 -17.47
C PRO A 77 -11.43 14.50 -17.76
N ALA A 78 -11.74 14.33 -19.05
CA ALA A 78 -12.70 13.34 -19.50
C ALA A 78 -12.37 12.00 -18.81
N LYS A 79 -13.39 11.31 -18.28
CA LYS A 79 -13.24 10.02 -17.60
C LYS A 79 -12.51 9.04 -18.53
N ARG A 80 -11.19 8.90 -18.36
CA ARG A 80 -10.39 7.93 -19.12
C ARG A 80 -10.93 6.55 -18.79
N ARG A 81 -11.38 5.80 -19.81
CA ARG A 81 -11.72 4.39 -19.63
C ARG A 81 -10.44 3.68 -19.21
N ILE A 82 -10.51 2.92 -18.14
CA ILE A 82 -9.38 2.14 -17.67
C ILE A 82 -9.18 0.95 -18.61
N HIS A 83 -7.92 0.62 -18.89
CA HIS A 83 -7.55 -0.65 -19.50
C HIS A 83 -7.39 -1.66 -18.37
N TRP A 84 -8.50 -2.24 -17.92
CA TRP A 84 -8.53 -3.10 -16.74
C TRP A 84 -7.67 -4.36 -16.90
N GLU A 85 -7.39 -4.77 -18.14
CA GLU A 85 -6.46 -5.86 -18.47
C GLU A 85 -5.05 -5.58 -17.95
N GLU A 86 -4.65 -4.32 -17.80
CA GLU A 86 -3.36 -3.96 -17.19
C GLU A 86 -3.29 -4.41 -15.72
N PHE A 87 -4.42 -4.41 -14.99
CA PHE A 87 -4.45 -4.91 -13.62
C PHE A 87 -4.14 -6.39 -13.54
N LEU A 88 -4.46 -7.18 -14.58
CA LEU A 88 -4.16 -8.62 -14.59
C LEU A 88 -2.68 -8.93 -14.81
N LYS A 89 -1.90 -7.98 -15.32
CA LYS A 89 -0.44 -8.13 -15.51
C LYS A 89 0.32 -7.96 -14.19
N ILE A 90 -0.32 -7.39 -13.18
CA ILE A 90 0.26 -7.22 -11.84
C ILE A 90 0.44 -8.60 -11.18
N PRO A 91 1.56 -8.84 -10.48
CA PRO A 91 1.83 -10.15 -9.89
C PRO A 91 0.69 -10.70 -9.02
N GLY A 92 0.25 -11.91 -9.36
CA GLY A 92 -0.84 -12.62 -8.70
C GLY A 92 -2.26 -12.21 -9.14
N ASN A 93 -2.46 -11.10 -9.86
CA ASN A 93 -3.79 -10.61 -10.22
C ASN A 93 -4.49 -11.41 -11.33
N ALA A 94 -3.75 -12.25 -12.07
CA ALA A 94 -4.31 -13.16 -13.07
C ALA A 94 -5.23 -14.25 -12.47
N TYR A 95 -5.21 -14.43 -11.15
CA TYR A 95 -6.06 -15.38 -10.43
C TYR A 95 -6.73 -14.69 -9.24
N CYS A 96 -7.94 -15.11 -8.89
CA CYS A 96 -8.67 -14.63 -7.74
C CYS A 96 -7.82 -14.73 -6.46
N CYS A 97 -7.78 -13.64 -5.69
CA CYS A 97 -6.98 -13.52 -4.49
C CYS A 97 -7.26 -14.64 -3.47
N ASP A 98 -8.51 -15.09 -3.36
CA ASP A 98 -8.95 -16.00 -2.29
C ASP A 98 -9.08 -17.45 -2.71
N CYS A 99 -9.56 -17.74 -3.93
CA CYS A 99 -9.82 -19.11 -4.39
C CYS A 99 -9.00 -19.54 -5.60
N ARG A 100 -8.14 -18.65 -6.13
CA ARG A 100 -7.30 -18.89 -7.31
C ARG A 100 -8.06 -19.17 -8.62
N SER A 101 -9.37 -18.93 -8.70
CA SER A 101 -10.10 -18.98 -9.98
C SER A 101 -9.46 -18.01 -10.99
N PRO A 102 -9.21 -18.43 -12.25
CA PRO A 102 -8.49 -17.61 -13.22
C PRO A 102 -9.30 -16.40 -13.67
N GLU A 103 -8.59 -15.43 -14.25
CA GLU A 103 -9.21 -14.31 -14.98
C GLU A 103 -10.27 -13.53 -14.16
N PRO A 104 -9.98 -13.10 -12.92
CA PRO A 104 -10.92 -12.38 -12.10
C PRO A 104 -11.41 -11.09 -12.78
N ARG A 105 -12.71 -10.80 -12.68
CA ARG A 105 -13.37 -9.61 -13.29
C ARG A 105 -13.88 -8.61 -12.25
N TRP A 106 -13.51 -8.81 -11.00
CA TRP A 106 -13.91 -8.02 -9.85
C TRP A 106 -12.68 -7.62 -9.04
N ALA A 107 -12.81 -6.59 -8.22
CA ALA A 107 -11.74 -6.11 -7.37
C ALA A 107 -12.28 -5.54 -6.06
N SER A 108 -11.45 -5.59 -5.02
CA SER A 108 -11.66 -4.80 -3.80
C SER A 108 -10.72 -3.60 -3.83
N ILE A 109 -11.24 -2.42 -4.13
CA ILE A 109 -10.43 -1.21 -4.41
C ILE A 109 -9.69 -0.66 -3.19
N ASN A 110 -10.20 -0.90 -1.98
CA ASN A 110 -9.52 -0.51 -0.73
C ASN A 110 -8.44 -1.51 -0.30
N LEU A 111 -8.46 -2.73 -0.83
CA LEU A 111 -7.48 -3.77 -0.53
C LEU A 111 -6.44 -3.93 -1.63
N GLY A 112 -6.74 -3.48 -2.86
CA GLY A 112 -5.83 -3.62 -4.00
C GLY A 112 -5.76 -5.06 -4.55
N ILE A 113 -6.87 -5.80 -4.52
CA ILE A 113 -6.92 -7.21 -4.94
C ILE A 113 -7.95 -7.46 -6.04
N THR A 114 -7.72 -8.49 -6.86
CA THR A 114 -8.68 -9.01 -7.85
C THR A 114 -9.39 -10.26 -7.36
N LEU A 115 -10.68 -10.38 -7.70
CA LEU A 115 -11.61 -11.38 -7.19
C LEU A 115 -12.43 -12.00 -8.34
N CYS A 116 -12.78 -13.28 -8.20
CA CYS A 116 -13.81 -13.89 -9.03
C CYS A 116 -15.21 -13.42 -8.58
N ILE A 117 -16.23 -13.73 -9.38
CA ILE A 117 -17.61 -13.31 -9.10
C ILE A 117 -18.12 -13.80 -7.74
N GLU A 118 -17.85 -15.06 -7.38
CA GLU A 118 -18.33 -15.65 -6.12
C GLU A 118 -17.63 -15.08 -4.90
N CYS A 119 -16.29 -14.97 -4.91
CA CYS A 119 -15.54 -14.34 -3.81
C CYS A 119 -15.89 -12.86 -3.66
N SER A 120 -16.15 -12.15 -4.77
CA SER A 120 -16.64 -10.78 -4.72
C SER A 120 -18.01 -10.67 -4.02
N GLY A 121 -18.88 -11.68 -4.17
CA GLY A 121 -20.15 -11.79 -3.46
C GLY A 121 -19.98 -11.91 -1.95
N VAL A 122 -19.03 -12.74 -1.50
CA VAL A 122 -18.67 -12.86 -0.07
C VAL A 122 -18.08 -11.54 0.45
N HIS A 123 -17.18 -10.90 -0.30
CA HIS A 123 -16.63 -9.61 0.08
C HIS A 123 -17.71 -8.53 0.26
N ARG A 124 -18.77 -8.54 -0.55
CA ARG A 124 -19.91 -7.64 -0.40
C ARG A 124 -20.66 -7.88 0.92
N SER A 125 -20.81 -9.13 1.37
CA SER A 125 -21.52 -9.45 2.61
C SER A 125 -20.75 -9.07 3.88
N LEU A 126 -19.41 -8.90 3.80
CA LEU A 126 -18.62 -8.34 4.90
C LEU A 126 -18.96 -6.87 5.21
N GLY A 127 -19.34 -6.11 4.19
CA GLY A 127 -19.62 -4.67 4.29
C GLY A 127 -18.42 -3.77 3.96
N VAL A 128 -18.74 -2.50 3.69
CA VAL A 128 -17.81 -1.51 3.09
C VAL A 128 -16.61 -1.12 3.95
N HIS A 129 -16.65 -1.43 5.25
CA HIS A 129 -15.55 -1.20 6.18
C HIS A 129 -14.46 -2.26 6.06
N TYR A 130 -14.77 -3.43 5.50
CA TYR A 130 -13.77 -4.46 5.16
C TYR A 130 -13.41 -4.42 3.68
N SER A 131 -14.41 -4.37 2.78
CA SER A 131 -14.17 -4.48 1.35
C SER A 131 -15.09 -3.59 0.52
N LYS A 132 -14.49 -2.85 -0.41
CA LYS A 132 -15.18 -1.99 -1.38
C LYS A 132 -15.09 -2.63 -2.76
N VAL A 133 -16.10 -3.43 -3.08
CA VAL A 133 -16.12 -4.24 -4.30
C VAL A 133 -16.52 -3.42 -5.53
N ARG A 134 -15.76 -3.56 -6.63
CA ARG A 134 -16.05 -3.00 -7.97
C ARG A 134 -15.82 -4.04 -9.06
N SER A 135 -16.61 -3.98 -10.12
CA SER A 135 -16.36 -4.70 -11.36
C SER A 135 -15.25 -4.02 -12.15
N LEU A 136 -14.33 -4.82 -12.68
CA LEU A 136 -13.27 -4.34 -13.58
C LEU A 136 -13.83 -3.86 -14.92
N THR A 137 -14.95 -4.42 -15.36
CA THR A 137 -15.52 -4.21 -16.71
C THR A 137 -16.80 -3.38 -16.71
N LEU A 138 -17.61 -3.44 -15.65
CA LEU A 138 -18.94 -2.84 -15.60
C LEU A 138 -19.01 -1.50 -14.87
N ASP A 139 -18.08 -1.24 -13.95
CA ASP A 139 -18.09 -0.03 -13.12
C ASP A 139 -17.22 1.09 -13.70
N ALA A 140 -17.52 2.33 -13.33
CA ALA A 140 -16.64 3.46 -13.57
C ALA A 140 -15.52 3.50 -12.52
N TRP A 141 -14.30 3.83 -12.96
CA TRP A 141 -13.11 3.86 -12.12
C TRP A 141 -12.56 5.27 -11.97
N GLU A 142 -12.38 5.68 -10.72
CA GLU A 142 -11.72 6.94 -10.36
C GLU A 142 -10.20 6.76 -10.37
N SER A 143 -9.47 7.83 -10.68
CA SER A 143 -8.02 7.78 -10.78
C SER A 143 -7.33 7.35 -9.50
N GLU A 144 -7.87 7.68 -8.32
CA GLU A 144 -7.31 7.20 -7.05
C GLU A 144 -7.43 5.67 -6.91
N ASN A 145 -8.55 5.08 -7.32
CA ASN A 145 -8.76 3.63 -7.23
C ASN A 145 -7.86 2.87 -8.23
N VAL A 146 -7.61 3.45 -9.40
CA VAL A 146 -6.66 2.90 -10.37
C VAL A 146 -5.25 2.86 -9.76
N LYS A 147 -4.81 3.95 -9.12
CA LYS A 147 -3.50 3.99 -8.47
C LYS A 147 -3.36 2.90 -7.41
N VAL A 148 -4.36 2.73 -6.54
CA VAL A 148 -4.31 1.66 -5.51
C VAL A 148 -4.14 0.28 -6.15
N MET A 149 -4.88 -0.01 -7.23
CA MET A 149 -4.76 -1.29 -7.92
C MET A 149 -3.40 -1.48 -8.60
N MET A 150 -2.77 -0.41 -9.10
CA MET A 150 -1.45 -0.47 -9.76
C MET A 150 -0.29 -0.64 -8.77
N GLU A 151 -0.40 -0.08 -7.56
CA GLU A 151 0.66 -0.13 -6.53
C GLU A 151 0.58 -1.39 -5.64
N LEU A 152 -0.60 -2.00 -5.53
CA LEU A 152 -0.80 -3.23 -4.77
C LEU A 152 -0.90 -4.44 -5.72
N GLY A 153 -1.58 -5.49 -5.27
CA GLY A 153 -1.75 -6.73 -6.02
C GLY A 153 -1.94 -7.91 -5.10
N ASN A 154 -2.51 -8.98 -5.63
CA ASN A 154 -2.82 -10.19 -4.89
C ASN A 154 -1.58 -10.81 -4.24
N GLU A 155 -0.41 -10.74 -4.89
CA GLU A 155 0.82 -11.25 -4.30
C GLU A 155 1.22 -10.45 -3.05
N VAL A 156 1.27 -9.12 -3.16
CA VAL A 156 1.60 -8.22 -2.04
C VAL A 156 0.63 -8.45 -0.88
N VAL A 157 -0.66 -8.50 -1.17
CA VAL A 157 -1.70 -8.63 -0.15
C VAL A 157 -1.67 -10.02 0.50
N ASN A 158 -1.46 -11.09 -0.28
CA ASN A 158 -1.35 -12.43 0.27
C ASN A 158 -0.08 -12.60 1.11
N ARG A 159 1.05 -11.95 0.77
CA ARG A 159 2.23 -11.98 1.67
C ARG A 159 1.93 -11.48 3.08
N ILE A 160 0.93 -10.61 3.25
CA ILE A 160 0.50 -10.07 4.55
C ILE A 160 -0.64 -10.92 5.13
N TYR A 161 -1.74 -11.05 4.39
CA TYR A 161 -2.99 -11.66 4.85
C TYR A 161 -2.98 -13.19 4.84
N GLU A 162 -1.95 -13.79 4.27
CA GLU A 162 -1.75 -15.23 4.16
C GLU A 162 -0.34 -15.65 4.65
N ALA A 163 0.33 -14.79 5.43
CA ALA A 163 1.73 -14.97 5.85
C ALA A 163 1.96 -16.28 6.63
N ARG A 164 0.96 -16.76 7.38
CA ARG A 164 1.06 -17.93 8.28
C ARG A 164 0.06 -19.04 7.97
N ILE A 165 -0.24 -19.26 6.68
CA ILE A 165 -1.02 -20.45 6.28
C ILE A 165 -0.18 -21.70 6.57
N GLY A 166 -0.45 -22.37 7.69
CA GLY A 166 0.22 -23.63 8.04
C GLY A 166 0.54 -23.80 9.53
N ASP A 167 0.63 -22.71 10.29
CA ASP A 167 1.07 -22.74 11.69
C ASP A 167 -0.11 -23.04 12.66
N ASP A 168 -0.77 -24.20 12.54
CA ASP A 168 -1.86 -24.68 13.42
C ASP A 168 -3.29 -24.11 13.19
N CYS A 169 -3.56 -23.41 12.08
CA CYS A 169 -4.87 -22.77 11.88
C CYS A 169 -6.01 -23.68 11.36
N GLY A 170 -5.72 -24.92 10.92
CA GLY A 170 -6.72 -25.90 10.45
C GLY A 170 -7.49 -25.57 9.15
N LEU A 171 -7.44 -24.32 8.68
CA LEU A 171 -8.09 -23.87 7.45
C LEU A 171 -7.15 -24.01 6.25
N LYS A 172 -7.66 -24.59 5.15
CA LYS A 172 -6.98 -24.63 3.84
C LYS A 172 -7.58 -23.58 2.91
N LYS A 173 -6.72 -22.97 2.09
CA LYS A 173 -7.15 -22.02 1.06
C LYS A 173 -8.12 -22.71 0.09
N PRO A 174 -9.30 -22.11 -0.18
CA PRO A 174 -10.28 -22.71 -1.09
C PRO A 174 -9.76 -22.74 -2.53
N THR A 175 -10.33 -23.63 -3.33
CA THR A 175 -10.18 -23.63 -4.79
C THR A 175 -11.45 -23.06 -5.43
N GLU A 176 -11.43 -22.86 -6.75
CA GLU A 176 -12.60 -22.39 -7.50
C GLU A 176 -13.77 -23.41 -7.55
N GLN A 177 -13.55 -24.66 -7.15
CA GLN A 177 -14.59 -25.68 -7.06
C GLN A 177 -15.22 -25.76 -5.67
N CYS A 178 -14.64 -25.08 -4.68
CA CYS A 178 -15.17 -25.10 -3.33
C CYS A 178 -16.52 -24.38 -3.23
N GLU A 179 -17.42 -24.94 -2.44
CA GLU A 179 -18.72 -24.35 -2.11
C GLU A 179 -18.57 -22.98 -1.44
N ILE A 180 -19.64 -22.18 -1.56
CA ILE A 180 -19.65 -20.81 -1.06
C ILE A 180 -19.36 -20.72 0.45
N GLY A 181 -19.82 -21.69 1.25
CA GLY A 181 -19.58 -21.71 2.70
C GLY A 181 -18.10 -21.87 3.07
N VAL A 182 -17.35 -22.65 2.29
CA VAL A 182 -15.89 -22.81 2.49
C VAL A 182 -15.16 -21.51 2.16
N ARG A 183 -15.59 -20.83 1.08
CA ARG A 183 -15.03 -19.51 0.70
C ARG A 183 -15.35 -18.45 1.74
N GLU A 184 -16.57 -18.44 2.27
CA GLU A 184 -16.99 -17.52 3.32
C GLU A 184 -16.17 -17.68 4.59
N ALA A 185 -15.97 -18.93 5.05
CA ALA A 185 -15.13 -19.21 6.21
C ALA A 185 -13.68 -18.73 6.00
N TRP A 186 -13.10 -18.98 4.83
CA TRP A 186 -11.76 -18.51 4.49
C TRP A 186 -11.65 -16.99 4.48
N ILE A 187 -12.55 -16.32 3.77
CA ILE A 187 -12.54 -14.86 3.58
C ILE A 187 -12.77 -14.13 4.91
N LYS A 188 -13.65 -14.63 5.78
CA LYS A 188 -13.82 -14.09 7.15
C LYS A 188 -12.56 -14.28 7.98
N ALA A 189 -11.97 -15.48 7.98
CA ALA A 189 -10.74 -15.75 8.70
C ALA A 189 -9.58 -14.85 8.23
N LYS A 190 -9.50 -14.60 6.92
CA LYS A 190 -8.48 -13.77 6.30
C LYS A 190 -8.64 -12.29 6.64
N TYR A 191 -9.79 -11.68 6.37
CA TYR A 191 -9.94 -10.21 6.40
C TYR A 191 -10.57 -9.66 7.67
N VAL A 192 -11.46 -10.42 8.31
CA VAL A 192 -12.16 -10.00 9.54
C VAL A 192 -11.34 -10.40 10.76
N GLU A 193 -11.01 -11.68 10.86
CA GLU A 193 -10.31 -12.24 12.02
C GLU A 193 -8.79 -12.07 11.91
N ARG A 194 -8.27 -11.76 10.71
CA ARG A 194 -6.83 -11.59 10.42
C ARG A 194 -5.98 -12.76 10.90
N ARG A 195 -6.55 -13.97 10.84
CA ARG A 195 -6.01 -15.17 11.49
C ARG A 195 -4.62 -15.55 10.99
N PHE A 196 -4.28 -15.19 9.76
CA PHE A 196 -3.01 -15.59 9.12
C PHE A 196 -1.98 -14.46 9.03
N VAL A 197 -2.31 -13.27 9.56
CA VAL A 197 -1.41 -12.12 9.55
C VAL A 197 -0.32 -12.35 10.61
N CYS A 198 0.94 -12.10 10.24
CA CYS A 198 2.03 -12.10 11.20
C CYS A 198 1.78 -11.00 12.25
N GLY A 199 2.02 -11.27 13.54
CA GLY A 199 1.96 -10.22 14.55
C GLY A 199 2.81 -9.03 14.10
N MET A 200 2.21 -7.85 14.01
CA MET A 200 2.93 -6.65 13.59
C MET A 200 4.18 -6.50 14.48
N PRO A 201 5.37 -6.23 13.92
CA PRO A 201 6.50 -5.83 14.74
C PRO A 201 6.04 -4.65 15.57
N LYS A 202 6.47 -4.60 16.83
CA LYS A 202 6.10 -3.46 17.68
C LYS A 202 6.60 -2.18 16.99
N PRO A 203 5.91 -1.03 17.10
CA PRO A 203 6.35 0.21 16.44
C PRO A 203 7.83 0.56 16.71
N GLN A 204 8.37 0.18 17.87
CA GLN A 204 9.78 0.33 18.22
C GLN A 204 10.75 -0.51 17.35
N GLU A 205 10.32 -1.67 16.85
CA GLU A 205 11.12 -2.55 15.99
C GLU A 205 11.12 -2.06 14.53
N LEU A 206 10.01 -1.47 14.06
CA LEU A 206 9.91 -0.88 12.71
C LEU A 206 10.80 0.37 12.57
N LEU A 207 10.81 1.24 13.59
CA LEU A 207 11.68 2.42 13.64
C LEU A 207 13.17 2.05 13.70
N ALA A 208 13.50 0.92 14.35
CA ALA A 208 14.88 0.44 14.42
C ALA A 208 15.37 -0.10 13.06
N SER A 209 14.50 -0.76 12.29
CA SER A 209 14.87 -1.26 10.95
C SER A 209 15.15 -0.15 9.94
N GLU A 210 14.41 0.96 9.99
CA GLU A 210 14.68 2.12 9.12
C GLU A 210 16.03 2.79 9.46
N THR A 211 16.42 2.86 10.74
CA THR A 211 17.73 3.40 11.13
C THR A 211 18.91 2.50 10.72
N ALA A 212 18.69 1.18 10.63
CA ALA A 212 19.73 0.22 10.29
C ALA A 212 20.09 0.25 8.80
N GLU A 213 19.11 0.40 7.90
CA GLU A 213 19.36 0.53 6.46
C GLU A 213 20.13 1.82 6.13
N VAL A 214 19.87 2.92 6.84
CA VAL A 214 20.56 4.21 6.65
C VAL A 214 22.04 4.13 7.05
N LEU A 215 22.39 3.37 8.09
CA LEU A 215 23.78 3.23 8.56
C LEU A 215 24.64 2.32 7.67
N SER A 216 24.04 1.38 6.94
CA SER A 216 24.76 0.49 6.02
C SER A 216 25.21 1.15 4.72
N ILE A 217 24.67 2.32 4.36
CA ILE A 217 25.02 3.04 3.12
C ILE A 217 26.33 3.83 3.26
N ASP A 218 26.74 4.19 4.49
CA ASP A 218 27.84 5.13 4.74
C ASP A 218 29.23 4.46 4.91
N SER A 219 29.33 3.13 4.78
CA SER A 219 30.59 2.39 4.98
C SER A 219 31.40 2.13 3.70
N GLY A 220 30.96 2.66 2.55
CA GLY A 220 31.58 2.40 1.25
C GLY A 220 32.39 3.58 0.70
N GLY A 221 33.62 3.78 1.19
CA GLY A 221 34.61 4.57 0.43
C GLY A 221 35.66 5.33 1.24
N VAL A 222 36.74 4.66 1.61
CA VAL A 222 38.06 5.30 1.71
C VAL A 222 39.03 4.45 0.88
N VAL A 223 39.29 4.88 -0.35
CA VAL A 223 40.40 4.39 -1.15
C VAL A 223 41.63 5.20 -0.76
N GLU A 224 42.62 4.54 -0.17
CA GLU A 224 43.93 5.15 0.11
C GLU A 224 44.74 5.22 -1.20
N ASP A 225 44.98 6.44 -1.67
CA ASP A 225 45.88 6.72 -2.79
C ASP A 225 47.34 6.52 -2.33
N GLY A 226 47.98 5.44 -2.80
CA GLY A 226 49.40 5.20 -2.61
C GLY A 226 50.25 6.01 -3.58
N GLU A 227 50.94 7.04 -3.08
CA GLU A 227 51.94 7.80 -3.84
C GLU A 227 53.14 6.94 -4.27
N SER A 228 53.35 6.86 -5.58
CA SER A 228 54.55 6.33 -6.21
C SER A 228 55.65 7.41 -6.28
N GLY A 229 56.68 7.28 -5.43
CA GLY A 229 57.91 8.07 -5.52
C GLY A 229 59.11 7.18 -5.88
N GLY A 230 59.68 7.38 -7.07
CA GLY A 230 60.86 6.66 -7.56
C GLY A 230 62.19 7.29 -7.15
N SER A 231 63.26 6.48 -7.23
CA SER A 231 64.70 6.78 -7.40
C SER A 231 65.47 5.58 -6.79
N GLY A 232 66.50 4.94 -7.33
CA GLY A 232 67.45 5.23 -8.40
C GLY A 232 68.78 4.56 -8.00
N ILE A 233 69.41 3.84 -8.94
CA ILE A 233 70.87 3.72 -9.18
C ILE A 233 71.74 2.76 -8.32
N ALA A 234 72.61 2.01 -9.05
CA ALA A 234 73.93 1.43 -8.71
C ALA A 234 73.95 0.17 -7.81
N LYS A 235 74.64 -0.93 -8.13
CA LYS A 235 75.77 -1.25 -9.03
C LYS A 235 75.60 -2.68 -9.55
#